data_AF-A0A821WKK8-F1
#
_entry.id   AF-A0A821WKK8-F1
#
_cell.length_a   1.000
_cell.length_b   1.000
_cell.length_c   1.000
_cell.angle_alpha   90.00
_cell.angle_beta   90.00
_cell.angle_gamma   90.00
#
_symmetry.space_group_name_H-M   'P 1'
#
loop_
_entity.id
_entity.type
_entity.pdbx_description
1 polymer ?
#
loop_
_entity_poly.entity_id
_entity_poly.type
_entity_poly.pdbx_seq_one_letter_code
_entity_poly.pdbx_strand_id
1 'polypeptide(L)' 'NARRKRNYQQSEADRWLKQAQHDLESAYNDMHSSTSQVAYDWVCYKCYRAAEKALKAYHYY' A
#
# COMPACT_ATOMS: atom_id res chain seq x y z
N ASN A 1 18.21 22.66 -7.43
CA ASN A 1 17.26 22.63 -8.57
C ASN A 1 15.89 22.18 -8.06
N ALA A 2 14.95 23.11 -7.86
CA ALA A 2 13.64 22.87 -7.24
C ALA A 2 12.76 21.88 -8.04
N ARG A 3 12.90 21.86 -9.38
CA ARG A 3 12.18 20.93 -10.26
C ARG A 3 12.53 19.47 -9.99
N ARG A 4 13.82 19.18 -9.78
CA ARG A 4 14.29 17.82 -9.45
C ARG A 4 13.73 17.33 -8.11
N LYS A 5 13.63 18.22 -7.11
CA LYS A 5 13.05 17.89 -5.80
C LYS A 5 11.56 17.54 -5.91
N ARG A 6 10.80 18.34 -6.67
CA ARG A 6 9.36 18.11 -6.90
C ARG A 6 9.10 16.78 -7.63
N ASN A 7 9.86 16.50 -8.69
CA ASN A 7 9.73 15.24 -9.43
C ASN A 7 10.02 14.02 -8.53
N TYR A 8 11.02 14.14 -7.65
CA TYR A 8 11.34 13.09 -6.69
C TYR A 8 10.21 12.86 -5.69
N GLN A 9 9.66 13.94 -5.11
CA GLN A 9 8.52 13.86 -4.20
C GLN A 9 7.32 13.17 -4.84
N GLN A 10 6.96 13.59 -6.06
CA GLN A 10 5.85 12.97 -6.80
C GLN A 10 6.12 11.49 -7.10
N SER A 11 7.33 11.12 -7.53
CA SER A 11 7.68 9.72 -7.79
C SER A 11 7.61 8.84 -6.54
N GLU A 12 7.98 9.36 -5.37
CA GLU A 12 7.88 8.63 -4.11
C GLU A 12 6.42 8.54 -3.64
N ALA A 13 5.62 9.60 -3.78
CA ALA A 13 4.18 9.55 -3.50
C ALA A 13 3.49 8.43 -4.30
N ASP A 14 3.71 8.41 -5.62
CA ASP A 14 3.13 7.40 -6.51
C ASP A 14 3.62 5.99 -6.16
N ARG A 15 4.90 5.85 -5.81
CA ARG A 15 5.48 4.56 -5.39
C ARG A 15 4.82 4.03 -4.11
N TRP A 16 4.70 4.87 -3.08
CA TRP A 16 4.09 4.47 -1.81
C TRP A 16 2.61 4.15 -1.96
N LEU A 17 1.88 4.92 -2.79
CA LEU A 17 0.47 4.68 -3.07
C LEU A 17 0.26 3.36 -3.83
N LYS A 18 1.05 3.09 -4.87
CA LYS A 18 0.98 1.80 -5.58
C LYS A 18 1.22 0.62 -4.65
N GLN A 19 2.20 0.73 -3.75
CA GLN A 19 2.46 -0.34 -2.78
C GLN A 19 1.30 -0.54 -1.81
N ALA A 20 0.63 0.53 -1.36
CA ALA A 20 -0.57 0.44 -0.54
C ALA A 20 -1.71 -0.29 -1.27
N GLN A 21 -1.90 -0.01 -2.57
CA GLN A 21 -2.90 -0.70 -3.39
C GLN A 21 -2.58 -2.20 -3.52
N HIS A 22 -1.33 -2.56 -3.77
CA HIS A 22 -0.91 -3.96 -3.83
C HIS A 22 -1.09 -4.70 -2.49
N ASP A 23 -0.90 -4.02 -1.36
CA ASP A 23 -1.18 -4.62 -0.05
C ASP A 23 -2.68 -4.97 0.09
N LEU A 24 -3.58 -4.09 -0.37
CA LEU A 24 -5.03 -4.33 -0.35
C LEU A 24 -5.44 -5.46 -1.31
N GLU A 25 -4.87 -5.51 -2.51
CA GLU A 25 -5.07 -6.63 -3.46
C GLU A 25 -4.61 -7.94 -2.84
N SER A 26 -3.46 -7.94 -2.15
CA SER A 26 -2.94 -9.11 -1.47
C SER A 26 -3.81 -9.52 -0.26
N ALA A 27 -4.37 -8.55 0.47
CA ALA A 27 -5.32 -8.82 1.56
C ALA A 27 -6.62 -9.42 1.03
N TYR A 28 -7.11 -8.95 -0.12
CA TYR A 28 -8.27 -9.51 -0.78
C TYR A 28 -8.05 -10.98 -1.17
N ASN A 29 -6.86 -11.33 -1.66
CA ASN A 29 -6.52 -12.71 -2.01
C ASN A 29 -6.51 -13.63 -0.77
N ASP A 30 -5.99 -13.16 0.36
CA ASP A 30 -6.00 -13.92 1.62
C ASP A 30 -7.42 -14.10 2.19
N MET A 31 -8.28 -13.11 1.98
CA MET A 31 -9.70 -13.17 2.36
C MET A 31 -10.48 -14.19 1.51
N HIS A 32 -10.13 -14.33 0.24
CA HIS A 32 -10.78 -15.21 -0.74
C HIS A 32 -9.91 -16.40 -1.14
N SER A 33 -9.12 -16.91 -0.19
CA SER A 33 -8.27 -18.08 -0.43
C SER A 33 -9.09 -19.26 -0.97
N SER A 34 -8.54 -19.97 -1.94
CA SER A 34 -9.11 -21.23 -2.46
C SER A 34 -9.00 -22.39 -1.46
N THR A 35 -8.25 -22.20 -0.36
CA THR A 35 -8.23 -23.12 0.77
C THR A 35 -9.38 -22.82 1.72
N SER A 36 -9.92 -23.84 2.40
CA SER A 36 -11.08 -23.72 3.29
C SER A 36 -10.87 -22.84 4.55
N GLN A 37 -9.73 -22.15 4.68
CA GLN A 37 -9.42 -21.29 5.82
C GLN A 37 -9.00 -19.90 5.33
N VAL A 38 -9.76 -18.90 5.75
CA VAL A 38 -9.42 -17.49 5.57
C VAL A 38 -8.29 -17.11 6.53
N ALA A 39 -7.27 -16.45 6.01
CA ALA A 39 -6.10 -16.02 6.79
C ALA A 39 -6.31 -14.62 7.41
N TYR A 40 -7.28 -14.49 8.32
CA TYR A 40 -7.72 -13.18 8.86
C TYR A 40 -6.58 -12.32 9.44
N ASP A 41 -5.62 -12.92 10.16
CA ASP A 41 -4.48 -12.18 10.72
C ASP A 41 -3.65 -11.50 9.63
N TRP A 42 -3.45 -12.19 8.49
CA TRP A 42 -2.73 -11.66 7.35
C TRP A 42 -3.53 -10.59 6.61
N VAL A 43 -4.85 -10.75 6.51
CA VAL A 43 -5.74 -9.72 5.97
C VAL A 43 -5.63 -8.44 6.79
N CYS A 44 -5.81 -8.53 8.11
CA CYS A 44 -5.72 -7.38 9.02
C CYS A 44 -4.34 -6.72 8.98
N TYR A 45 -3.27 -7.51 8.99
CA TYR A 45 -1.90 -6.99 8.89
C TYR A 45 -1.68 -6.24 7.57
N LYS A 46 -2.07 -6.81 6.43
CA LYS A 46 -1.92 -6.17 5.11
C LYS A 46 -2.74 -4.89 4.99
N CYS A 47 -3.97 -4.85 5.50
CA CYS A 47 -4.77 -3.62 5.58
C CYS A 47 -4.11 -2.53 6.43
N TYR A 48 -3.55 -2.88 7.59
CA TYR A 48 -2.79 -1.95 8.42
C TYR A 48 -1.58 -1.38 7.67
N ARG A 49 -0.79 -2.25 7.01
CA ARG A 49 0.36 -1.82 6.20
C ARG A 49 -0.05 -0.95 5.01
N ALA A 50 -1.21 -1.21 4.40
CA ALA A 50 -1.75 -0.39 3.32
C ALA A 50 -2.04 1.03 3.81
N ALA A 51 -2.70 1.17 4.97
CA ALA A 51 -3.01 2.47 5.56
C ALA A 51 -1.73 3.27 5.90
N GLU A 52 -0.72 2.64 6.49
CA GLU A 52 0.58 3.29 6.77
C GLU A 52 1.24 3.80 5.48
N LYS A 53 1.25 3.00 4.42
CA LYS A 53 1.86 3.38 3.14
C LYS A 53 1.07 4.48 2.43
N ALA A 54 -0.26 4.48 2.52
CA ALA A 54 -1.10 5.54 1.98
C ALA A 54 -0.86 6.87 2.69
N LEU A 55 -0.75 6.87 4.02
CA LEU A 55 -0.39 8.07 4.79
C LEU A 55 1.01 8.56 4.43
N LYS A 56 1.97 7.64 4.24
CA LYS A 56 3.31 8.01 3.77
C LYS A 56 3.28 8.65 2.38
N ALA A 57 2.50 8.11 1.44
CA ALA A 57 2.30 8.72 0.12
C ALA A 57 1.70 10.12 0.23
N TYR A 58 0.72 10.32 1.10
CA TYR A 58 0.13 11.64 1.39
C TYR A 58 1.17 12.66 1.83
N HIS A 59 2.15 12.27 2.65
CA HIS A 59 3.24 13.17 3.08
C HIS A 59 4.27 13.50 1.99
N TYR A 60 4.29 12.77 0.87
CA TYR A 60 5.13 13.09 -0.29
C TYR A 60 4.42 13.99 -1.32
N TYR A 61 3.09 14.11 -1.27
CA TYR A 61 2.34 15.05 -2.13
C TYR A 61 2.63 16.52 -1.82
#